data_AF-A0A7C7GRB2-F1
#
_entry.id   AF-A0A7C7GRB2-F1
#
_cell.length_a   1.000
_cell.length_b   1.000
_cell.length_c   1.000
_cell.angle_alpha   90.00
_cell.angle_beta   90.00
_cell.angle_gamma   90.00
#
_symmetry.space_group_name_H-M   'P 1'
#
loop_
_entity.id
_entity.type
_entity.pdbx_description
1 polymer ?
#
loop_
_entity_poly.entity_id
_entity_poly.type
_entity_poly.pdbx_seq_one_letter_code
_entity_poly.pdbx_strand_id
1 'polypeptide(L)'
;MITKPEDICLEIESSLAESSLFSKEAQVEKGVPSWRVSPEPYYLSSEEISFFEDLGSHLLKFYTVLNSLYADSVKGQIPSWFAQYLDAGKPDDLVAYSRMKRIRGDLPGIIRPDIMVTEKGFSITELDSVPGGFGLTARLMDLYSGMGEMVVGMSDGGIPEAFYKMAESISGETPCVVAIIVSDEANDYWGEMSSLAHQLNDKGFPVFALRPQEVIFREEGLFFKNNKDEVKIDILYRFFELFDLKNIPKAELIMYSCKKGRVKITPPFKPYLEEKLAFSLFKHPVLTSLWEKELGCETFAILSHLIPDTWILDSREVPEYAVIPGLDVRGKLVQDWKELIPLTQKERELVIKPSGFSPESWGSRGVVIGHDVSAEVWRRTLEDSLAKFPGESSVLQVFHKGRRVRVRYRDNSTDSILEMEARVRLTPYYFLIDGSARLTGILATLCPHDKKKIHGMSDAVLIPCAKK
;
A
#
# COMPACT_ATOMS: atom_id res chain seq x y z
N MET A 1 -15.12 28.22 -25.24
CA MET A 1 -13.97 28.98 -24.70
C MET A 1 -12.91 27.96 -24.35
N ILE A 2 -11.68 28.10 -24.85
CA ILE A 2 -10.58 27.20 -24.43
C ILE A 2 -10.22 27.66 -23.01
N THR A 3 -10.58 26.88 -22.00
CA THR A 3 -10.21 27.14 -20.59
C THR A 3 -8.69 27.16 -20.49
N LYS A 4 -8.11 28.16 -19.81
CA LYS A 4 -6.65 28.23 -19.68
C LYS A 4 -6.18 27.10 -18.75
N PRO A 5 -5.01 26.49 -19.00
CA PRO A 5 -4.44 25.47 -18.11
C PRO A 5 -4.32 25.91 -16.64
N GLU A 6 -4.07 27.20 -16.39
CA GLU A 6 -4.00 27.78 -15.06
C GLU A 6 -5.37 27.76 -14.35
N ASP A 7 -6.44 28.08 -15.08
CA ASP A 7 -7.82 28.08 -14.58
C ASP A 7 -8.24 26.65 -14.17
N ILE A 8 -7.84 25.64 -14.96
CA ILE A 8 -8.07 24.22 -14.65
C ILE A 8 -7.42 23.85 -13.31
N CYS A 9 -6.13 24.20 -13.13
CA CYS A 9 -5.42 23.88 -11.90
C CYS A 9 -6.05 24.58 -10.69
N LEU A 10 -6.44 25.86 -10.85
CA LEU A 10 -7.13 26.63 -9.81
C LEU A 10 -8.47 26.02 -9.39
N GLU A 11 -9.24 25.51 -10.35
CA GLU A 11 -10.51 24.82 -10.11
C GLU A 11 -10.29 23.51 -9.32
N ILE A 12 -9.29 22.71 -9.73
CA ILE A 12 -8.92 21.48 -9.01
C ILE A 12 -8.48 21.79 -7.57
N GLU A 13 -7.55 22.72 -7.39
CA GLU A 13 -7.06 23.12 -6.06
C GLU A 13 -8.18 23.63 -5.15
N SER A 14 -9.09 24.45 -5.70
CA SER A 14 -10.21 24.99 -4.94
C SER A 14 -11.19 23.89 -4.54
N SER A 15 -11.50 22.99 -5.47
CA SER A 15 -12.39 21.83 -5.22
C SER A 15 -11.82 20.85 -4.21
N LEU A 16 -10.50 20.64 -4.20
CA LEU A 16 -9.82 19.81 -3.21
C LEU A 16 -9.76 20.49 -1.83
N ALA A 17 -9.54 21.80 -1.79
CA ALA A 17 -9.55 22.58 -0.55
C ALA A 17 -10.93 22.58 0.12
N GLU A 18 -12.01 22.69 -0.65
CA GLU A 18 -13.39 22.56 -0.14
C GLU A 18 -13.65 21.18 0.49
N SER A 19 -12.98 20.14 -0.02
CA SER A 19 -13.07 18.77 0.51
C SER A 19 -12.11 18.52 1.68
N SER A 20 -11.38 19.53 2.16
CA SER A 20 -10.31 19.41 3.16
C SER A 20 -9.19 18.42 2.78
N LEU A 21 -8.98 18.20 1.48
CA LEU A 21 -7.97 17.28 0.97
C LEU A 21 -6.67 17.98 0.58
N PHE A 22 -6.68 19.32 0.47
CA PHE A 22 -5.57 20.11 -0.04
C PHE A 22 -5.43 21.44 0.70
N SER A 23 -4.20 21.89 0.90
CA SER A 23 -3.89 23.25 1.38
C SER A 23 -3.13 24.05 0.32
N LYS A 24 -3.63 25.25 0.01
CA LYS A 24 -2.97 26.23 -0.88
C LYS A 24 -1.73 26.83 -0.26
N GLU A 25 -1.66 26.90 1.06
CA GLU A 25 -0.54 27.48 1.77
C GLU A 25 0.38 26.35 2.25
N ALA A 26 1.69 26.52 2.04
CA ALA A 26 2.73 25.77 2.74
C ALA A 26 2.79 26.15 4.23
N GLN A 27 1.64 26.42 4.86
CA GLN A 27 1.55 26.60 6.30
C GLN A 27 1.66 25.22 6.94
N VAL A 28 2.87 24.96 7.43
CA VAL A 28 3.26 23.81 8.26
C VAL A 28 2.36 23.65 9.51
N GLU A 29 1.52 24.63 9.84
CA GLU A 29 0.76 24.69 11.10
C GLU A 29 -0.57 23.91 11.14
N LYS A 30 -1.00 23.20 10.08
CA LYS A 30 -2.30 22.46 10.13
C LYS A 30 -2.34 21.03 9.56
N GLY A 31 -1.21 20.38 9.31
CA GLY A 31 -1.20 18.95 8.94
C GLY A 31 -1.98 18.60 7.66
N VAL A 32 -2.34 19.58 6.83
CA VAL A 32 -3.00 19.34 5.55
C VAL A 32 -1.92 19.16 4.47
N PRO A 33 -1.93 18.06 3.71
CA PRO A 33 -0.94 17.82 2.67
C PRO A 33 -1.01 18.90 1.58
N SER A 34 0.16 19.31 1.10
CA SER A 34 0.31 20.16 -0.08
C SER A 34 1.12 19.40 -1.13
N TRP A 35 0.78 19.60 -2.39
CA TRP A 35 1.47 19.07 -3.56
C TRP A 35 1.15 19.97 -4.77
N ARG A 36 1.69 19.66 -5.94
CA ARG A 36 1.45 20.41 -7.19
C ARG A 36 0.37 19.75 -8.03
N VAL A 37 -0.49 20.56 -8.64
CA VAL A 37 -1.55 20.08 -9.53
C VAL A 37 -1.12 20.27 -10.99
N SER A 38 -1.58 19.37 -11.87
CA SER A 38 -1.39 19.46 -13.32
C SER A 38 -2.70 19.86 -14.00
N PRO A 39 -2.65 20.50 -15.19
CA PRO A 39 -3.85 20.66 -16.00
C PRO A 39 -4.30 19.36 -16.70
N GLU A 40 -3.45 18.33 -16.72
CA GLU A 40 -3.66 17.08 -17.47
C GLU A 40 -3.45 15.86 -16.59
N PRO A 41 -4.18 14.76 -16.83
CA PRO A 41 -3.95 13.50 -16.13
C PRO A 41 -2.64 12.85 -16.61
N TYR A 42 -2.21 11.79 -15.92
CA TYR A 42 -1.13 10.96 -16.41
C TYR A 42 -1.65 9.99 -17.47
N TYR A 43 -1.30 10.24 -18.73
CA TYR A 43 -1.78 9.41 -19.84
C TYR A 43 -1.08 8.05 -19.90
N LEU A 44 -1.89 6.99 -19.97
CA LEU A 44 -1.47 5.63 -20.24
C LEU A 44 -1.92 5.20 -21.65
N SER A 45 -1.09 4.37 -22.28
CA SER A 45 -1.45 3.66 -23.51
C SER A 45 -2.50 2.57 -23.25
N SER A 46 -3.13 2.07 -24.31
CA SER A 46 -4.13 0.99 -24.15
C SER A 46 -3.48 -0.31 -23.66
N GLU A 47 -2.24 -0.56 -24.07
CA GLU A 47 -1.44 -1.71 -23.64
C GLU A 47 -1.07 -1.63 -22.16
N GLU A 48 -0.70 -0.44 -21.67
CA GLU A 48 -0.42 -0.22 -20.25
C GLU A 48 -1.69 -0.39 -19.39
N ILE A 49 -2.85 0.08 -19.87
CA ILE A 49 -4.12 -0.12 -19.17
C ILE A 49 -4.47 -1.61 -19.10
N SER A 50 -4.40 -2.34 -20.23
CA SER A 50 -4.64 -3.80 -20.25
C SER A 50 -3.69 -4.53 -19.30
N PHE A 51 -2.42 -4.15 -19.24
CA PHE A 51 -1.46 -4.70 -18.30
C PHE A 51 -1.92 -4.49 -16.83
N PHE A 52 -2.37 -3.28 -16.47
CA PHE A 52 -2.86 -3.03 -15.12
C PHE A 52 -4.18 -3.75 -14.83
N GLU A 53 -5.07 -3.92 -15.81
CA GLU A 53 -6.30 -4.71 -15.65
C GLU A 53 -5.96 -6.18 -15.33
N ASP A 54 -5.04 -6.78 -16.08
CA ASP A 54 -4.62 -8.17 -15.90
C ASP A 54 -3.86 -8.39 -14.58
N LEU A 55 -3.02 -7.42 -14.18
CA LEU A 55 -2.17 -7.50 -12.99
C LEU A 55 -2.96 -7.79 -11.70
N GLY A 56 -4.19 -7.29 -11.58
CA GLY A 56 -5.02 -7.50 -10.38
C GLY A 56 -5.21 -8.98 -10.05
N SER A 57 -5.45 -9.81 -11.07
CA SER A 57 -5.66 -11.25 -10.89
C SER A 57 -4.40 -11.97 -10.38
N HIS A 58 -3.22 -11.57 -10.87
CA HIS A 58 -1.94 -12.12 -10.44
C HIS A 58 -1.62 -11.74 -8.99
N LEU A 59 -1.90 -10.50 -8.58
CA LEU A 59 -1.69 -10.04 -7.21
C LEU A 59 -2.66 -10.69 -6.21
N LEU A 60 -3.92 -10.88 -6.61
CA LEU A 60 -4.87 -11.64 -5.78
C LEU A 60 -4.42 -13.09 -5.60
N LYS A 61 -3.94 -13.73 -6.67
CA LYS A 61 -3.38 -15.08 -6.59
C LYS A 61 -2.14 -15.13 -5.70
N PHE A 62 -1.27 -14.12 -5.76
CA PHE A 62 -0.13 -13.99 -4.86
C PHE A 62 -0.54 -14.01 -3.38
N TYR A 63 -1.47 -13.13 -2.98
CA TYR A 63 -1.97 -13.08 -1.60
C TYR A 63 -2.67 -14.37 -1.18
N THR A 64 -3.44 -14.99 -2.09
CA THR A 64 -4.10 -16.27 -1.84
C THR A 64 -3.09 -17.38 -1.56
N VAL A 65 -2.05 -17.49 -2.38
CA VAL A 65 -0.99 -18.49 -2.22
C VAL A 65 -0.15 -18.19 -0.98
N LEU A 66 0.24 -16.92 -0.73
CA LEU A 66 0.94 -16.52 0.50
C LEU A 66 0.18 -16.96 1.75
N ASN A 67 -1.12 -16.71 1.79
CA ASN A 67 -1.99 -17.12 2.89
C ASN A 67 -2.06 -18.65 3.05
N SER A 68 -2.11 -19.40 1.94
CA SER A 68 -2.09 -20.87 1.97
C SER A 68 -0.75 -21.41 2.47
N LEU A 69 0.37 -20.91 1.93
CA LEU A 69 1.71 -21.34 2.31
C LEU A 69 2.01 -21.05 3.78
N TYR A 70 1.56 -19.89 4.29
CA TYR A 70 1.62 -19.60 5.72
C TYR A 70 0.88 -20.68 6.54
N ALA A 71 -0.36 -21.00 6.17
CA ALA A 71 -1.15 -22.02 6.86
C ALA A 71 -0.52 -23.42 6.78
N ASP A 72 0.11 -23.76 5.65
CA ASP A 72 0.74 -25.06 5.44
C ASP A 72 2.07 -25.16 6.20
N SER A 73 2.80 -24.06 6.36
CA SER A 73 3.99 -23.98 7.22
C SER A 73 3.61 -24.19 8.69
N VAL A 74 2.52 -23.56 9.16
CA VAL A 74 1.99 -23.75 10.52
C VAL A 74 1.58 -25.19 10.79
N LYS A 75 1.08 -25.91 9.77
CA LYS A 75 0.74 -27.35 9.85
C LYS A 75 1.94 -28.29 9.71
N GLY A 76 3.14 -27.76 9.41
CA GLY A 76 4.33 -28.57 9.14
C GLY A 76 4.33 -29.29 7.79
N GLN A 77 3.53 -28.83 6.83
CA GLN A 77 3.46 -29.39 5.47
C GLN A 77 4.55 -28.83 4.54
N ILE A 78 5.00 -27.60 4.84
CA ILE A 78 6.20 -26.98 4.24
C ILE A 78 7.12 -26.56 5.39
N PRO A 79 8.36 -26.09 5.13
CA PRO A 79 9.29 -25.74 6.19
C PRO A 79 8.70 -24.73 7.19
N SER A 80 8.84 -25.02 8.49
CA SER A 80 8.27 -24.21 9.58
C SER A 80 8.83 -22.80 9.64
N TRP A 81 10.04 -22.59 9.12
CA TRP A 81 10.69 -21.29 9.12
C TRP A 81 9.95 -20.24 8.29
N PHE A 82 9.11 -20.66 7.32
CA PHE A 82 8.29 -19.73 6.53
C PHE A 82 7.34 -18.95 7.43
N ALA A 83 6.54 -19.64 8.26
CA ALA A 83 5.68 -19.00 9.24
C ALA A 83 6.49 -18.33 10.35
N GLN A 84 7.61 -18.92 10.80
CA GLN A 84 8.42 -18.33 11.87
C GLN A 84 8.97 -16.95 11.51
N TYR A 85 9.43 -16.72 10.27
CA TYR A 85 9.82 -15.37 9.83
C TYR A 85 8.64 -14.41 9.88
N LEU A 86 7.48 -14.83 9.39
CA LEU A 86 6.28 -14.01 9.32
C LEU A 86 5.65 -13.77 10.69
N ASP A 87 5.87 -14.62 11.69
CA ASP A 87 5.34 -14.47 13.05
C ASP A 87 6.31 -13.76 14.00
N ALA A 88 7.60 -13.67 13.64
CA ALA A 88 8.60 -13.03 14.48
C ALA A 88 8.23 -11.58 14.82
N GLY A 89 8.45 -11.21 16.08
CA GLY A 89 8.14 -9.87 16.61
C GLY A 89 6.69 -9.59 16.96
N LYS A 90 5.75 -10.50 16.61
CA LYS A 90 4.32 -10.25 16.77
C LYS A 90 3.78 -10.84 18.08
N PRO A 91 2.76 -10.22 18.69
CA PRO A 91 2.09 -10.76 19.86
C PRO A 91 1.45 -12.13 19.59
N ASP A 92 1.64 -13.08 20.51
CA ASP A 92 1.14 -14.46 20.39
C ASP A 92 -0.39 -14.54 20.24
N ASP A 93 -1.11 -13.65 20.92
CA ASP A 93 -2.57 -13.55 20.88
C ASP A 93 -3.07 -13.10 19.49
N LEU A 94 -2.39 -12.12 18.86
CA LEU A 94 -2.68 -11.69 17.50
C LEU A 94 -2.35 -12.80 16.49
N VAL A 95 -1.21 -13.48 16.65
CA VAL A 95 -0.83 -14.62 15.80
C VAL A 95 -1.88 -15.74 15.93
N ALA A 96 -2.28 -16.10 17.14
CA ALA A 96 -3.31 -17.10 17.40
C ALA A 96 -4.68 -16.69 16.82
N TYR A 97 -5.04 -15.41 16.92
CA TYR A 97 -6.26 -14.87 16.33
C TYR A 97 -6.27 -15.01 14.80
N SER A 98 -5.18 -14.62 14.14
CA SER A 98 -5.03 -14.66 12.68
C SER A 98 -5.21 -16.07 12.08
N ARG A 99 -4.92 -17.12 12.88
CA ARG A 99 -4.99 -18.54 12.50
C ARG A 99 -6.36 -19.18 12.75
N MET A 100 -7.29 -18.50 13.41
CA MET A 100 -8.60 -19.05 13.73
C MET A 100 -9.34 -19.48 12.46
N LYS A 101 -10.07 -20.62 12.50
CA LYS A 101 -10.77 -21.18 11.32
C LYS A 101 -11.66 -20.17 10.59
N ARG A 102 -12.28 -19.24 11.32
CA ARG A 102 -13.17 -18.21 10.79
C ARG A 102 -12.42 -17.06 10.09
N ILE A 103 -11.16 -16.82 10.43
CA ILE A 103 -10.35 -15.68 9.95
C ILE A 103 -9.28 -16.14 8.96
N ARG A 104 -8.77 -17.36 9.10
CA ARG A 104 -7.63 -17.87 8.31
C ARG A 104 -7.84 -17.85 6.79
N GLY A 105 -9.09 -17.82 6.31
CA GLY A 105 -9.40 -17.71 4.88
C GLY A 105 -9.45 -16.27 4.35
N ASP A 106 -9.58 -15.28 5.24
CA ASP A 106 -9.86 -13.89 4.85
C ASP A 106 -8.63 -13.24 4.22
N LEU A 107 -8.87 -12.38 3.22
CA LEU A 107 -7.85 -11.56 2.55
C LEU A 107 -8.22 -10.07 2.65
N PRO A 108 -7.27 -9.14 2.47
CA PRO A 108 -7.56 -7.72 2.34
C PRO A 108 -8.54 -7.46 1.21
N GLY A 109 -9.51 -6.57 1.44
CA GLY A 109 -10.49 -6.18 0.42
C GLY A 109 -9.93 -5.27 -0.66
N ILE A 110 -8.79 -4.62 -0.38
CA ILE A 110 -8.09 -3.74 -1.31
C ILE A 110 -6.65 -4.21 -1.42
N ILE A 111 -6.14 -4.30 -2.66
CA ILE A 111 -4.73 -4.54 -2.95
C ILE A 111 -4.20 -3.28 -3.66
N ARG A 112 -3.13 -2.68 -3.12
CA ARG A 112 -2.41 -1.58 -3.77
C ARG A 112 -0.94 -1.95 -3.95
N PRO A 113 -0.47 -2.26 -5.16
CA PRO A 113 0.95 -2.26 -5.45
C PRO A 113 1.44 -0.82 -5.65
N ASP A 114 2.65 -0.55 -5.16
CA ASP A 114 3.39 0.64 -5.56
C ASP A 114 4.34 0.26 -6.69
N ILE A 115 4.17 0.88 -7.86
CA ILE A 115 4.82 0.46 -9.10
C ILE A 115 5.69 1.59 -9.64
N MET A 116 6.97 1.33 -9.74
CA MET A 116 7.94 2.19 -10.38
C MET A 116 7.92 2.00 -11.89
N VAL A 117 7.77 3.11 -12.63
CA VAL A 117 7.91 3.11 -14.09
C VAL A 117 9.38 3.23 -14.45
N THR A 118 9.97 2.21 -15.06
CA THR A 118 11.41 2.12 -15.39
C THR A 118 11.64 2.14 -16.90
N GLU A 119 12.90 2.23 -17.34
CA GLU A 119 13.26 2.13 -18.77
C GLU A 119 12.96 0.73 -19.35
N LYS A 120 12.83 -0.30 -18.50
CA LYS A 120 12.61 -1.69 -18.90
C LYS A 120 11.16 -2.16 -18.69
N GLY A 121 10.25 -1.26 -18.36
CA GLY A 121 8.86 -1.60 -17.98
C GLY A 121 8.59 -1.27 -16.51
N PHE A 122 7.82 -2.12 -15.83
CA PHE A 122 7.32 -1.86 -14.47
C PHE A 122 8.07 -2.67 -13.41
N SER A 123 8.17 -2.11 -12.20
CA SER A 123 8.76 -2.79 -11.05
C SER A 123 7.96 -2.49 -9.78
N ILE A 124 7.49 -3.53 -9.09
CA ILE A 124 6.71 -3.39 -7.85
C ILE A 124 7.67 -3.16 -6.69
N THR A 125 7.50 -2.06 -5.95
CA THR A 125 8.35 -1.75 -4.79
C THR A 125 7.77 -2.23 -3.47
N GLU A 126 6.45 -2.32 -3.36
CA GLU A 126 5.73 -2.83 -2.19
C GLU A 126 4.29 -3.22 -2.57
N LEU A 127 3.68 -4.04 -1.72
CA LEU A 127 2.24 -4.29 -1.72
C LEU A 127 1.69 -3.81 -0.38
N ASP A 128 0.63 -3.02 -0.43
CA ASP A 128 -0.04 -2.48 0.75
C ASP A 128 -1.43 -3.12 0.90
N SER A 129 -1.68 -3.68 2.09
CA SER A 129 -2.94 -4.32 2.48
C SER A 129 -3.85 -3.42 3.32
N VAL A 130 -3.37 -2.26 3.78
CA VAL A 130 -4.15 -1.21 4.47
C VAL A 130 -3.92 0.11 3.71
N PRO A 131 -4.16 0.16 2.38
CA PRO A 131 -3.68 1.27 1.58
C PRO A 131 -4.43 2.56 1.88
N GLY A 132 -3.72 3.65 2.17
CA GLY A 132 -4.24 5.02 2.03
C GLY A 132 -4.23 5.53 0.59
N GLY A 133 -4.64 6.78 0.39
CA GLY A 133 -4.57 7.51 -0.87
C GLY A 133 -5.78 7.31 -1.80
N PHE A 134 -6.61 6.29 -1.58
CA PHE A 134 -7.72 5.98 -2.49
C PHE A 134 -8.87 7.00 -2.40
N GLY A 135 -9.11 7.60 -1.23
CA GLY A 135 -10.10 8.66 -1.09
C GLY A 135 -9.68 9.94 -1.82
N LEU A 136 -8.41 10.35 -1.70
CA LEU A 136 -7.85 11.45 -2.50
C LEU A 136 -7.90 11.12 -4.00
N THR A 137 -7.53 9.90 -4.38
CA THR A 137 -7.55 9.45 -5.77
C THR A 137 -8.96 9.51 -6.34
N ALA A 138 -9.98 9.08 -5.59
CA ALA A 138 -11.38 9.16 -6.00
C ALA A 138 -11.78 10.61 -6.34
N ARG A 139 -11.43 11.56 -5.46
CA ARG A 139 -11.74 12.98 -5.69
C ARG A 139 -11.04 13.53 -6.93
N LEU A 140 -9.76 13.20 -7.12
CA LEU A 140 -9.02 13.58 -8.32
C LEU A 140 -9.65 12.97 -9.58
N MET A 141 -10.03 11.69 -9.55
CA MET A 141 -10.69 11.04 -10.68
C MET A 141 -12.00 11.73 -11.06
N ASP A 142 -12.83 12.09 -10.09
CA ASP A 142 -14.08 12.81 -10.32
C ASP A 142 -13.85 14.17 -10.99
N LEU A 143 -12.86 14.93 -10.50
CA LEU A 143 -12.53 16.25 -11.06
C LEU A 143 -12.05 16.15 -12.51
N TYR A 144 -11.13 15.22 -12.80
CA TYR A 144 -10.61 15.05 -14.15
C TYR A 144 -11.65 14.46 -15.11
N SER A 145 -12.46 13.52 -14.65
CA SER A 145 -13.57 12.98 -15.44
C SER A 145 -14.61 14.07 -15.75
N GLY A 146 -14.88 14.98 -14.81
CA GLY A 146 -15.78 16.13 -15.03
C GLY A 146 -15.27 17.11 -16.10
N MET A 147 -13.94 17.15 -16.33
CA MET A 147 -13.31 17.91 -17.40
C MET A 147 -13.33 17.19 -18.77
N GLY A 148 -13.88 15.97 -18.83
CA GLY A 148 -13.99 15.18 -20.05
C GLY A 148 -12.86 14.16 -20.27
N GLU A 149 -11.97 13.97 -19.29
CA GLU A 149 -10.89 12.99 -19.37
C GLU A 149 -11.42 11.55 -19.25
N MET A 150 -10.84 10.63 -20.02
CA MET A 150 -11.14 9.20 -19.94
C MET A 150 -10.35 8.54 -18.80
N VAL A 151 -10.71 8.89 -17.56
CA VAL A 151 -10.02 8.41 -16.35
C VAL A 151 -10.21 6.91 -16.15
N VAL A 152 -9.12 6.20 -15.84
CA VAL A 152 -9.12 4.74 -15.65
C VAL A 152 -10.05 4.34 -14.50
N GLY A 153 -10.95 3.39 -14.73
CA GLY A 153 -11.89 2.85 -13.74
C GLY A 153 -13.19 3.64 -13.55
N MET A 154 -13.31 4.84 -14.13
CA MET A 154 -14.52 5.67 -13.96
C MET A 154 -15.76 5.08 -14.65
N SER A 155 -15.59 4.33 -15.75
CA SER A 155 -16.69 3.64 -16.45
C SER A 155 -17.46 2.65 -15.56
N ASP A 156 -16.82 2.13 -14.52
CA ASP A 156 -17.34 1.07 -13.65
C ASP A 156 -17.74 1.60 -12.25
N GLY A 157 -17.90 2.92 -12.14
CA GLY A 157 -18.29 3.62 -10.90
C GLY A 157 -17.13 4.13 -10.05
N GLY A 158 -15.89 3.95 -10.52
CA GLY A 158 -14.68 4.42 -9.85
C GLY A 158 -14.46 3.80 -8.47
N ILE A 159 -13.55 4.42 -7.70
CA ILE A 159 -13.21 3.98 -6.33
C ILE A 159 -14.41 3.97 -5.37
N PRO A 160 -15.30 4.98 -5.33
CA PRO A 160 -16.38 5.01 -4.34
C PRO A 160 -17.34 3.81 -4.47
N GLU A 161 -17.88 3.57 -5.67
CA GLU A 161 -18.80 2.44 -5.85
C GLU A 161 -18.11 1.10 -5.65
N ALA A 162 -16.85 0.98 -6.06
CA ALA A 162 -16.08 -0.23 -5.83
C ALA A 162 -15.84 -0.51 -4.34
N PHE A 163 -15.57 0.53 -3.54
CA PHE A 163 -15.42 0.40 -2.08
C PHE A 163 -16.70 -0.15 -1.45
N TYR A 164 -17.87 0.36 -1.86
CA TYR A 164 -19.14 -0.16 -1.33
C TYR A 164 -19.45 -1.58 -1.83
N LYS A 165 -19.27 -1.87 -3.13
CA LYS A 165 -19.45 -3.22 -3.70
C LYS A 165 -18.52 -4.26 -3.06
N MET A 166 -17.28 -3.88 -2.74
CA MET A 166 -16.36 -4.72 -1.97
C MET A 166 -16.93 -5.03 -0.58
N ALA A 167 -17.46 -4.03 0.12
CA ALA A 167 -18.07 -4.21 1.43
C ALA A 167 -19.29 -5.16 1.37
N GLU A 168 -20.16 -5.01 0.37
CA GLU A 168 -21.29 -5.91 0.14
C GLU A 168 -20.85 -7.36 -0.17
N SER A 169 -19.81 -7.52 -0.98
CA SER A 169 -19.25 -8.84 -1.30
C SER A 169 -18.70 -9.54 -0.04
N ILE A 170 -18.15 -8.76 0.90
CA ILE A 170 -17.62 -9.27 2.18
C ILE A 170 -18.74 -9.55 3.20
N SER A 171 -19.79 -8.72 3.25
CA SER A 171 -20.93 -8.91 4.16
C SER A 171 -21.77 -10.11 3.73
N GLY A 172 -21.98 -10.26 2.42
CA GLY A 172 -23.03 -11.11 1.86
C GLY A 172 -24.44 -10.52 2.04
N GLU A 173 -24.54 -9.23 2.38
CA GLU A 173 -25.77 -8.51 2.69
C GLU A 173 -25.80 -7.16 1.95
N THR A 174 -26.98 -6.81 1.40
CA THR A 174 -27.24 -5.55 0.69
C THR A 174 -28.57 -4.96 1.15
N PRO A 175 -28.61 -3.69 1.63
CA PRO A 175 -27.47 -2.81 1.91
C PRO A 175 -26.73 -3.24 3.19
N CYS A 176 -25.44 -2.91 3.30
CA CYS A 176 -24.66 -3.07 4.54
C CYS A 176 -24.13 -1.73 5.05
N VAL A 177 -24.11 -1.55 6.37
CA VAL A 177 -23.52 -0.37 7.03
C VAL A 177 -22.01 -0.56 7.18
N VAL A 178 -21.24 0.36 6.61
CA VAL A 178 -19.78 0.33 6.62
C VAL A 178 -19.24 1.42 7.54
N ALA A 179 -18.37 1.06 8.47
CA ALA A 179 -17.62 2.01 9.30
C ALA A 179 -16.12 1.94 8.94
N ILE A 180 -15.58 3.02 8.40
CA ILE A 180 -14.14 3.25 8.19
C ILE A 180 -13.55 3.77 9.50
N ILE A 181 -12.74 2.96 10.18
CA ILE A 181 -12.17 3.31 11.47
C ILE A 181 -10.74 3.82 11.28
N VAL A 182 -10.54 5.12 11.50
CA VAL A 182 -9.25 5.82 11.29
C VAL A 182 -8.58 6.08 12.64
N SER A 183 -7.45 5.42 12.93
CA SER A 183 -6.73 5.65 14.20
C SER A 183 -6.06 7.02 14.26
N ASP A 184 -5.55 7.34 15.45
CA ASP A 184 -4.77 8.56 15.67
C ASP A 184 -3.42 8.51 14.93
N GLU A 185 -2.77 7.34 14.83
CA GLU A 185 -1.53 7.16 14.02
C GLU A 185 -1.78 7.41 12.53
N ALA A 186 -2.99 7.10 12.04
CA ALA A 186 -3.41 7.29 10.66
C ALA A 186 -4.13 8.63 10.41
N ASN A 187 -4.00 9.61 11.31
CA ASN A 187 -4.79 10.83 11.28
C ASN A 187 -4.59 11.67 10.00
N ASP A 188 -3.42 11.61 9.37
CA ASP A 188 -3.14 12.32 8.11
C ASP A 188 -4.10 11.92 6.97
N TYR A 189 -4.74 10.75 7.08
CA TYR A 189 -5.71 10.24 6.12
C TYR A 189 -7.17 10.51 6.50
N TRP A 190 -7.44 11.15 7.65
CA TRP A 190 -8.81 11.45 8.09
C TRP A 190 -9.61 12.22 7.02
N GLY A 191 -8.99 13.21 6.38
CA GLY A 191 -9.63 14.02 5.35
C GLY A 191 -10.13 13.18 4.18
N GLU A 192 -9.30 12.27 3.65
CA GLU A 192 -9.68 11.43 2.50
C GLU A 192 -10.74 10.38 2.85
N MET A 193 -10.63 9.76 4.03
CA MET A 193 -11.59 8.75 4.46
C MET A 193 -12.95 9.37 4.76
N SER A 194 -12.95 10.55 5.40
CA SER A 194 -14.16 11.31 5.66
C SER A 194 -14.80 11.78 4.36
N SER A 195 -14.03 12.36 3.44
CA SER A 195 -14.54 12.82 2.15
C SER A 195 -15.20 11.68 1.35
N LEU A 196 -14.56 10.51 1.30
CA LEU A 196 -15.12 9.31 0.66
C LEU A 196 -16.45 8.86 1.31
N ALA A 197 -16.49 8.82 2.65
CA ALA A 197 -17.70 8.45 3.38
C ALA A 197 -18.86 9.44 3.13
N HIS A 198 -18.60 10.75 3.07
CA HIS A 198 -19.61 11.75 2.73
C HIS A 198 -20.11 11.56 1.30
N GLN A 199 -19.20 11.40 0.34
CA GLN A 199 -19.55 11.16 -1.06
C GLN A 199 -20.45 9.92 -1.23
N LEU A 200 -20.19 8.86 -0.47
CA LEU A 200 -20.99 7.64 -0.51
C LEU A 200 -22.37 7.82 0.15
N ASN A 201 -22.46 8.54 1.27
CA ASN A 201 -23.75 8.86 1.89
C ASN A 201 -24.63 9.73 0.98
N ASP A 202 -24.04 10.72 0.29
CA ASP A 202 -24.77 11.58 -0.65
C ASP A 202 -25.39 10.76 -1.80
N LYS A 203 -24.77 9.63 -2.14
CA LYS A 203 -25.28 8.63 -3.11
C LYS A 203 -26.23 7.59 -2.49
N GLY A 204 -26.54 7.69 -1.20
CA GLY A 204 -27.43 6.78 -0.48
C GLY A 204 -26.78 5.51 0.07
N PHE A 205 -25.44 5.40 0.04
CA PHE A 205 -24.71 4.27 0.63
C PHE A 205 -24.32 4.57 2.09
N PRO A 206 -24.72 3.73 3.06
CA PRO A 206 -24.49 3.98 4.49
C PRO A 206 -23.03 3.70 4.91
N VAL A 207 -22.13 4.64 4.61
CA VAL A 207 -20.68 4.53 4.89
C VAL A 207 -20.24 5.66 5.82
N PHE A 208 -19.58 5.36 6.93
CA PHE A 208 -19.24 6.36 7.94
C PHE A 208 -17.74 6.31 8.26
N ALA A 209 -17.06 7.45 8.28
CA ALA A 209 -15.70 7.57 8.82
C ALA A 209 -15.79 7.90 10.32
N LEU A 210 -15.16 7.09 11.15
CA LEU A 210 -15.23 7.17 12.62
C LEU A 210 -13.84 7.05 13.23
N ARG A 211 -13.67 7.63 14.42
CA ARG A 211 -12.54 7.37 15.31
C ARG A 211 -12.76 6.09 16.11
N PRO A 212 -11.70 5.37 16.50
CA PRO A 212 -11.81 4.16 17.30
C PRO A 212 -12.66 4.30 18.58
N GLN A 213 -12.59 5.47 19.24
CA GLN A 213 -13.30 5.77 20.48
C GLN A 213 -14.83 5.77 20.29
N GLU A 214 -15.29 6.12 19.08
CA GLU A 214 -16.70 6.22 18.70
C GLU A 214 -17.37 4.85 18.53
N VAL A 215 -16.57 3.77 18.38
CA VAL A 215 -17.09 2.41 18.30
C VAL A 215 -17.63 1.96 19.65
N ILE A 216 -18.91 1.62 19.70
CA ILE A 216 -19.62 1.12 20.88
C ILE A 216 -19.72 -0.39 20.77
N PHE A 217 -19.25 -1.09 21.80
CA PHE A 217 -19.44 -2.53 21.91
C PHE A 217 -20.75 -2.83 22.66
N ARG A 218 -21.53 -3.75 22.10
CA ARG A 218 -22.66 -4.42 22.76
C ARG A 218 -22.53 -5.93 22.56
N GLU A 219 -23.29 -6.70 23.34
CA GLU A 219 -23.25 -8.16 23.20
C GLU A 219 -23.83 -8.65 21.86
N GLU A 220 -24.64 -7.85 21.19
CA GLU A 220 -25.22 -8.17 19.88
C GLU A 220 -24.36 -7.70 18.70
N GLY A 221 -23.37 -6.81 18.89
CA GLY A 221 -22.52 -6.31 17.82
C GLY A 221 -21.71 -5.07 18.14
N LEU A 222 -21.20 -4.43 17.09
CA LEU A 222 -20.56 -3.11 17.16
C LEU A 222 -21.52 -2.05 16.63
N PHE A 223 -21.50 -0.89 17.26
CA PHE A 223 -22.40 0.22 16.98
C PHE A 223 -21.65 1.53 17.00
N PHE A 224 -22.29 2.60 16.52
CA PHE A 224 -21.86 3.97 16.75
C PHE A 224 -23.09 4.87 16.89
N LYS A 225 -22.91 6.09 17.38
CA LYS A 225 -23.99 7.07 17.45
C LYS A 225 -24.03 7.88 16.17
N ASN A 226 -25.16 7.88 15.49
CA ASN A 226 -25.46 8.81 14.41
C ASN A 226 -26.61 9.71 14.86
N ASN A 227 -26.31 10.95 15.22
CA ASN A 227 -27.25 11.86 15.88
C ASN A 227 -27.85 11.26 17.17
N LYS A 228 -29.14 10.90 17.16
CA LYS A 228 -29.84 10.31 18.30
C LYS A 228 -29.94 8.78 18.22
N ASP A 229 -29.60 8.21 17.07
CA ASP A 229 -29.76 6.79 16.79
C ASP A 229 -28.45 6.04 17.04
N GLU A 230 -28.56 4.82 17.55
CA GLU A 230 -27.45 3.87 17.65
C GLU A 230 -27.50 2.95 16.44
N VAL A 231 -26.51 3.05 15.56
CA VAL A 231 -26.47 2.35 14.27
C VAL A 231 -25.52 1.17 14.37
N LYS A 232 -25.98 -0.02 13.98
CA LYS A 232 -25.17 -1.24 13.95
C LYS A 232 -24.18 -1.19 12.78
N ILE A 233 -22.97 -1.68 13.02
CA ILE A 233 -21.90 -1.82 12.03
C ILE A 233 -21.91 -3.25 11.49
N ASP A 234 -22.12 -3.40 10.18
CA ASP A 234 -22.05 -4.70 9.50
C ASP A 234 -20.62 -4.99 9.02
N ILE A 235 -19.96 -3.98 8.46
CA ILE A 235 -18.56 -4.01 8.01
C ILE A 235 -17.76 -2.94 8.73
N LEU A 236 -16.65 -3.34 9.35
CA LEU A 236 -15.62 -2.42 9.85
C LEU A 236 -14.44 -2.44 8.88
N TYR A 237 -14.25 -1.36 8.14
CA TYR A 237 -13.03 -1.13 7.37
C TYR A 237 -11.95 -0.58 8.31
N ARG A 238 -10.95 -1.41 8.62
CA ARG A 238 -9.86 -1.05 9.53
C ARG A 238 -8.86 -0.17 8.80
N PHE A 239 -8.80 1.11 9.14
CA PHE A 239 -7.79 2.03 8.67
C PHE A 239 -6.81 2.41 9.79
N PHE A 240 -6.11 1.38 10.27
CA PHE A 240 -5.03 1.45 11.24
C PHE A 240 -4.16 0.20 11.08
N GLU A 241 -2.87 0.28 11.33
CA GLU A 241 -1.91 -0.82 11.15
C GLU A 241 -1.89 -1.76 12.36
N LEU A 242 -1.47 -3.03 12.20
CA LEU A 242 -1.50 -3.98 13.33
C LEU A 242 -0.41 -3.75 14.37
N PHE A 243 0.67 -3.04 14.05
CA PHE A 243 1.64 -2.61 15.07
C PHE A 243 1.01 -1.63 16.06
N ASP A 244 0.03 -0.84 15.61
CA ASP A 244 -0.68 0.18 16.38
C ASP A 244 -1.83 -0.42 17.21
N LEU A 245 -2.08 -1.73 17.12
CA LEU A 245 -3.24 -2.39 17.71
C LEU A 245 -3.40 -2.12 19.22
N LYS A 246 -2.30 -2.00 19.95
CA LYS A 246 -2.30 -1.70 21.39
C LYS A 246 -2.85 -0.31 21.72
N ASN A 247 -2.76 0.63 20.79
CA ASN A 247 -3.27 1.98 20.94
C ASN A 247 -4.74 2.11 20.52
N ILE A 248 -5.32 1.07 19.91
CA ILE A 248 -6.72 1.07 19.47
C ILE A 248 -7.64 0.77 20.65
N PRO A 249 -8.46 1.74 21.11
CA PRO A 249 -9.44 1.52 22.16
C PRO A 249 -10.38 0.37 21.79
N LYS A 250 -10.65 -0.52 22.75
CA LYS A 250 -11.59 -1.64 22.59
C LYS A 250 -11.18 -2.63 21.48
N ALA A 251 -9.91 -2.66 21.05
CA ALA A 251 -9.40 -3.59 20.03
C ALA A 251 -9.81 -5.04 20.29
N GLU A 252 -9.65 -5.53 21.52
CA GLU A 252 -10.04 -6.88 21.90
C GLU A 252 -11.54 -7.14 21.74
N LEU A 253 -12.39 -6.14 22.03
CA LEU A 253 -13.85 -6.24 21.86
C LEU A 253 -14.26 -6.22 20.38
N ILE A 254 -13.56 -5.43 19.56
CA ILE A 254 -13.73 -5.42 18.09
C ILE A 254 -13.37 -6.80 17.52
N MET A 255 -12.20 -7.32 17.89
CA MET A 255 -11.74 -8.65 17.50
C MET A 255 -12.68 -9.75 18.01
N TYR A 256 -13.19 -9.62 19.22
CA TYR A 256 -14.18 -10.54 19.79
C TYR A 256 -15.49 -10.54 19.00
N SER A 257 -16.04 -9.37 18.67
CA SER A 257 -17.25 -9.26 17.83
C SER A 257 -17.07 -9.89 16.45
N CYS A 258 -15.91 -9.68 15.81
CA CYS A 258 -15.58 -10.32 14.54
C CYS A 258 -15.46 -11.84 14.67
N LYS A 259 -14.77 -12.32 15.71
CA LYS A 259 -14.67 -13.76 16.03
C LYS A 259 -16.05 -14.38 16.23
N LYS A 260 -16.98 -13.67 16.87
CA LYS A 260 -18.38 -14.10 17.07
C LYS A 260 -19.24 -13.96 15.82
N GLY A 261 -18.74 -13.33 14.76
CA GLY A 261 -19.45 -13.16 13.49
C GLY A 261 -20.54 -12.10 13.56
N ARG A 262 -20.41 -11.14 14.48
CA ARG A 262 -21.35 -10.04 14.69
C ARG A 262 -21.05 -8.84 13.79
N VAL A 263 -19.85 -8.79 13.25
CA VAL A 263 -19.30 -7.78 12.33
C VAL A 263 -18.26 -8.45 11.44
N LYS A 264 -18.12 -8.02 10.19
CA LYS A 264 -17.00 -8.41 9.32
C LYS A 264 -15.93 -7.31 9.35
N ILE A 265 -14.67 -7.69 9.23
CA ILE A 265 -13.55 -6.74 9.29
C ILE A 265 -12.65 -6.94 8.09
N THR A 266 -12.31 -5.85 7.42
CA THR A 266 -11.36 -5.83 6.31
C THR A 266 -10.49 -4.57 6.39
N PRO A 267 -9.18 -4.64 6.13
CA PRO A 267 -8.38 -5.87 6.03
C PRO A 267 -8.37 -6.69 7.34
N PRO A 268 -8.17 -8.02 7.26
CA PRO A 268 -8.23 -8.91 8.42
C PRO A 268 -7.07 -8.66 9.41
N PHE A 269 -7.21 -9.13 10.66
CA PHE A 269 -6.15 -9.11 11.67
C PHE A 269 -5.09 -10.19 11.38
N LYS A 270 -4.33 -10.01 10.30
CA LYS A 270 -3.29 -10.91 9.81
C LYS A 270 -1.98 -10.15 9.58
N PRO A 271 -1.12 -10.05 10.59
CA PRO A 271 0.09 -9.23 10.50
C PRO A 271 1.05 -9.66 9.39
N TYR A 272 1.08 -10.95 9.05
CA TYR A 272 1.91 -11.46 7.96
C TYR A 272 1.50 -10.99 6.56
N LEU A 273 0.29 -10.43 6.39
CA LEU A 273 -0.15 -9.85 5.12
C LEU A 273 0.28 -8.38 4.95
N GLU A 274 0.70 -7.73 6.04
CA GLU A 274 1.23 -6.36 6.10
C GLU A 274 2.78 -6.33 5.96
N GLU A 275 3.42 -7.50 5.76
CA GLU A 275 4.88 -7.66 5.75
C GLU A 275 5.50 -7.58 4.33
N LYS A 276 6.55 -6.77 4.16
CA LYS A 276 7.39 -6.79 2.94
C LYS A 276 8.25 -8.06 2.83
N LEU A 277 8.40 -8.83 3.91
CA LEU A 277 9.05 -10.15 3.93
C LEU A 277 8.43 -11.09 2.88
N ALA A 278 7.15 -10.90 2.52
CA ALA A 278 6.50 -11.67 1.46
C ALA A 278 7.33 -11.69 0.15
N PHE A 279 7.97 -10.58 -0.22
CA PHE A 279 8.82 -10.54 -1.43
C PHE A 279 10.09 -11.34 -1.27
N SER A 280 10.73 -11.28 -0.10
CA SER A 280 11.93 -12.08 0.17
C SER A 280 11.63 -13.58 0.18
N LEU A 281 10.47 -13.99 0.71
CA LEU A 281 10.02 -15.38 0.71
C LEU A 281 9.63 -15.84 -0.71
N PHE A 282 9.07 -14.94 -1.53
CA PHE A 282 8.81 -15.20 -2.94
C PHE A 282 10.10 -15.44 -3.75
N LYS A 283 11.14 -14.65 -3.47
CA LYS A 283 12.46 -14.74 -4.12
C LYS A 283 13.38 -15.80 -3.52
N HIS A 284 12.97 -16.47 -2.45
CA HIS A 284 13.81 -17.46 -1.77
C HIS A 284 14.00 -18.72 -2.63
N PRO A 285 15.24 -19.14 -2.98
CA PRO A 285 15.49 -20.22 -3.95
C PRO A 285 14.86 -21.57 -3.58
N VAL A 286 14.88 -21.92 -2.29
CA VAL A 286 14.27 -23.17 -1.79
C VAL A 286 12.75 -23.20 -1.99
N LEU A 287 12.11 -22.03 -2.10
CA LEU A 287 10.66 -21.92 -2.28
C LEU A 287 10.24 -21.74 -3.74
N THR A 288 11.19 -21.58 -4.68
CA THR A 288 10.90 -21.30 -6.10
C THR A 288 9.93 -22.31 -6.71
N SER A 289 10.25 -23.62 -6.63
CA SER A 289 9.37 -24.65 -7.20
C SER A 289 8.00 -24.74 -6.52
N LEU A 290 7.93 -24.38 -5.23
CA LEU A 290 6.67 -24.33 -4.49
C LEU A 290 5.82 -23.16 -4.97
N TRP A 291 6.40 -21.96 -5.08
CA TRP A 291 5.71 -20.79 -5.62
C TRP A 291 5.26 -21.01 -7.06
N GLU A 292 6.12 -21.54 -7.93
CA GLU A 292 5.77 -21.80 -9.33
C GLU A 292 4.61 -22.80 -9.44
N LYS A 293 4.61 -23.86 -8.63
CA LYS A 293 3.53 -24.85 -8.59
C LYS A 293 2.20 -24.22 -8.15
N GLU A 294 2.19 -23.47 -7.06
CA GLU A 294 0.95 -22.93 -6.48
C GLU A 294 0.41 -21.71 -7.25
N LEU A 295 1.30 -20.88 -7.83
CA LEU A 295 0.92 -19.74 -8.66
C LEU A 295 0.63 -20.13 -10.12
N GLY A 296 1.19 -21.23 -10.60
CA GLY A 296 1.24 -21.57 -12.03
C GLY A 296 2.29 -20.74 -12.79
N CYS A 297 2.79 -21.29 -13.89
CA CYS A 297 3.94 -20.74 -14.63
C CYS A 297 3.74 -19.29 -15.09
N GLU A 298 2.54 -18.94 -15.57
CA GLU A 298 2.24 -17.58 -16.07
C GLU A 298 2.34 -16.53 -14.96
N THR A 299 1.54 -16.67 -13.89
CA THR A 299 1.59 -15.75 -12.74
C THR A 299 2.97 -15.72 -12.11
N PHE A 300 3.63 -16.87 -11.97
CA PHE A 300 4.98 -16.93 -11.42
C PHE A 300 5.98 -16.15 -12.26
N ALA A 301 5.95 -16.27 -13.59
CA ALA A 301 6.83 -15.55 -14.50
C ALA A 301 6.59 -14.03 -14.45
N ILE A 302 5.33 -13.60 -14.48
CA ILE A 302 4.95 -12.18 -14.40
C ILE A 302 5.43 -11.57 -13.08
N LEU A 303 5.10 -12.20 -11.95
CA LEU A 303 5.50 -11.69 -10.63
C LEU A 303 7.02 -11.75 -10.42
N SER A 304 7.70 -12.78 -10.95
CA SER A 304 9.18 -12.88 -10.90
C SER A 304 9.86 -11.74 -11.66
N HIS A 305 9.25 -11.27 -12.75
CA HIS A 305 9.73 -10.12 -13.51
C HIS A 305 9.45 -8.79 -12.81
N LEU A 306 8.26 -8.63 -12.22
CA LEU A 306 7.82 -7.37 -11.61
C LEU A 306 8.41 -7.14 -10.22
N ILE A 307 8.54 -8.18 -9.40
CA ILE A 307 9.06 -8.10 -8.02
C ILE A 307 10.60 -8.11 -8.09
N PRO A 308 11.28 -7.09 -7.55
CA PRO A 308 12.75 -7.05 -7.48
C PRO A 308 13.30 -8.16 -6.61
N ASP A 309 14.55 -8.54 -6.86
CA ASP A 309 15.27 -9.42 -5.95
C ASP A 309 15.34 -8.78 -4.56
N THR A 310 14.95 -9.57 -3.57
CA THR A 310 14.69 -9.12 -2.20
C THR A 310 15.16 -10.21 -1.25
N TRP A 311 15.87 -9.83 -0.19
CA TRP A 311 16.41 -10.71 0.83
C TRP A 311 15.96 -10.29 2.22
N ILE A 312 15.89 -11.26 3.13
CA ILE A 312 15.72 -11.01 4.57
C ILE A 312 17.08 -10.65 5.14
N LEU A 313 17.20 -9.54 5.88
CA LEU A 313 18.40 -9.24 6.65
C LEU A 313 18.43 -10.08 7.92
N ASP A 314 18.74 -11.36 7.74
CA ASP A 314 18.85 -12.37 8.79
C ASP A 314 20.27 -12.42 9.35
N SER A 315 20.43 -12.07 10.63
CA SER A 315 21.73 -12.00 11.30
C SER A 315 22.25 -13.32 11.87
N ARG A 316 21.57 -14.46 11.61
CA ARG A 316 22.04 -15.78 12.03
C ARG A 316 23.35 -16.15 11.31
N GLU A 317 24.30 -16.68 12.08
CA GLU A 317 25.57 -17.16 11.53
C GLU A 317 25.34 -18.32 10.55
N VAL A 318 25.99 -18.25 9.39
CA VAL A 318 26.02 -19.31 8.38
C VAL A 318 27.39 -19.98 8.34
N PRO A 319 27.49 -21.27 7.96
CA PRO A 319 28.78 -21.95 7.85
C PRO A 319 29.76 -21.25 6.89
N GLU A 320 31.06 -21.48 7.08
CA GLU A 320 32.14 -20.86 6.28
C GLU A 320 32.04 -21.11 4.76
N TYR A 321 31.31 -22.15 4.34
CA TYR A 321 31.09 -22.51 2.93
C TYR A 321 29.74 -22.04 2.37
N ALA A 322 28.93 -21.33 3.16
CA ALA A 322 27.63 -20.81 2.74
C ALA A 322 27.75 -19.45 2.05
N VAL A 323 26.74 -19.11 1.24
CA VAL A 323 26.59 -17.81 0.57
C VAL A 323 25.14 -17.37 0.64
N ILE A 324 24.91 -16.06 0.58
CA ILE A 324 23.59 -15.44 0.44
C ILE A 324 23.14 -15.63 -1.02
N PRO A 325 22.12 -16.45 -1.29
CA PRO A 325 21.79 -16.83 -2.66
C PRO A 325 21.38 -15.64 -3.53
N GLY A 326 21.94 -15.57 -4.74
CA GLY A 326 21.63 -14.54 -5.72
C GLY A 326 22.19 -13.14 -5.39
N LEU A 327 22.84 -12.96 -4.23
CA LEU A 327 23.47 -11.70 -3.87
C LEU A 327 24.95 -11.73 -4.30
N ASP A 328 25.25 -10.94 -5.33
CA ASP A 328 26.58 -10.78 -5.88
C ASP A 328 27.05 -9.33 -5.77
N VAL A 329 28.29 -9.15 -5.35
CA VAL A 329 28.98 -7.86 -5.34
C VAL A 329 30.25 -7.99 -6.18
N ARG A 330 30.28 -7.29 -7.32
CA ARG A 330 31.44 -7.25 -8.25
C ARG A 330 31.89 -8.65 -8.72
N GLY A 331 30.95 -9.55 -9.00
CA GLY A 331 31.23 -10.93 -9.42
C GLY A 331 31.67 -11.84 -8.27
N LYS A 332 31.48 -11.41 -7.02
CA LYS A 332 31.74 -12.22 -5.82
C LYS A 332 30.44 -12.48 -5.08
N LEU A 333 30.20 -13.75 -4.79
CA LEU A 333 29.11 -14.18 -3.92
C LEU A 333 29.33 -13.62 -2.51
N VAL A 334 28.28 -13.07 -1.93
CA VAL A 334 28.31 -12.52 -0.57
C VAL A 334 28.04 -13.63 0.44
N GLN A 335 28.84 -13.72 1.49
CA GLN A 335 28.67 -14.68 2.57
C GLN A 335 28.10 -14.02 3.84
N ASP A 336 28.54 -12.79 4.14
CA ASP A 336 28.11 -12.01 5.30
C ASP A 336 27.57 -10.65 4.85
N TRP A 337 26.44 -10.23 5.45
CA TRP A 337 25.86 -8.89 5.23
C TRP A 337 26.88 -7.76 5.44
N LYS A 338 27.84 -7.92 6.36
CA LYS A 338 28.91 -6.94 6.63
C LYS A 338 29.78 -6.66 5.40
N GLU A 339 29.84 -7.55 4.42
CA GLU A 339 30.52 -7.29 3.14
C GLU A 339 29.84 -6.17 2.32
N LEU A 340 28.59 -5.82 2.65
CA LEU A 340 27.89 -4.68 2.05
C LEU A 340 28.31 -3.33 2.66
N ILE A 341 28.97 -3.30 3.82
CA ILE A 341 29.42 -2.06 4.49
C ILE A 341 30.43 -1.27 3.65
N PRO A 342 31.50 -1.86 3.10
CA PRO A 342 32.53 -1.12 2.36
C PRO A 342 32.12 -0.74 0.92
N LEU A 343 30.88 -1.03 0.49
CA LEU A 343 30.42 -0.70 -0.86
C LEU A 343 30.49 0.80 -1.13
N THR A 344 30.96 1.16 -2.32
CA THR A 344 30.93 2.54 -2.77
C THR A 344 29.50 2.97 -3.10
N GLN A 345 29.24 4.27 -3.20
CA GLN A 345 27.93 4.79 -3.57
C GLN A 345 27.34 4.15 -4.84
N LYS A 346 28.16 3.91 -5.87
CA LYS A 346 27.69 3.32 -7.13
C LYS A 346 27.36 1.84 -7.05
N GLU A 347 27.80 1.15 -6.00
CA GLU A 347 27.65 -0.31 -5.86
C GLU A 347 26.49 -0.72 -4.98
N ARG A 348 25.94 0.24 -4.23
CA ARG A 348 24.79 0.03 -3.35
C ARG A 348 23.52 0.61 -3.98
N GLU A 349 23.22 0.17 -5.21
CA GLU A 349 21.88 0.28 -5.81
C GLU A 349 20.92 -0.71 -5.13
N LEU A 350 20.81 -0.58 -3.81
CA LEU A 350 20.09 -1.42 -2.89
C LEU A 350 19.25 -0.55 -1.96
N VAL A 351 18.16 -1.10 -1.46
CA VAL A 351 17.24 -0.46 -0.54
C VAL A 351 17.07 -1.32 0.71
N ILE A 352 17.26 -0.74 1.88
CA ILE A 352 16.89 -1.37 3.15
C ILE A 352 15.52 -0.84 3.58
N LYS A 353 14.61 -1.74 3.92
CA LYS A 353 13.25 -1.41 4.36
C LYS A 353 12.88 -2.23 5.61
N PRO A 354 12.40 -1.63 6.69
CA PRO A 354 11.66 -2.36 7.72
C PRO A 354 10.49 -3.09 7.08
N SER A 355 10.30 -4.37 7.42
CA SER A 355 9.38 -5.22 6.69
C SER A 355 7.91 -4.92 6.98
N GLY A 356 7.55 -4.85 8.25
CA GLY A 356 6.18 -4.73 8.72
C GLY A 356 6.14 -4.75 10.25
N PHE A 357 4.94 -4.62 10.81
CA PHE A 357 4.72 -4.60 12.26
C PHE A 357 5.60 -3.58 13.03
N SER A 358 5.91 -2.44 12.40
CA SER A 358 6.73 -1.37 12.98
C SER A 358 6.24 0.01 12.51
N PRO A 359 6.29 1.05 13.38
CA PRO A 359 5.90 2.42 13.03
C PRO A 359 6.78 3.04 11.94
N GLU A 360 7.94 2.45 11.63
CA GLU A 360 8.84 2.89 10.55
C GLU A 360 8.49 2.26 9.19
N SER A 361 7.54 1.31 9.14
CA SER A 361 7.24 0.49 7.96
C SER A 361 6.27 1.13 6.97
N TRP A 362 5.74 2.32 7.29
CA TRP A 362 4.79 3.06 6.45
C TRP A 362 5.33 4.46 6.10
N GLY A 363 4.79 5.07 5.03
CA GLY A 363 5.11 6.46 4.65
C GLY A 363 6.58 6.72 4.28
N SER A 364 7.33 5.72 3.82
CA SER A 364 8.77 5.83 3.49
C SER A 364 9.72 6.22 4.65
N ARG A 365 9.25 6.18 5.91
CA ARG A 365 9.97 6.62 7.11
C ARG A 365 11.27 5.83 7.34
N GLY A 366 11.20 4.50 7.33
CA GLY A 366 12.36 3.62 7.52
C GLY A 366 13.15 3.25 6.26
N VAL A 367 12.76 3.76 5.08
CA VAL A 367 13.37 3.34 3.82
C VAL A 367 14.73 4.03 3.62
N VAL A 368 15.78 3.24 3.42
CA VAL A 368 17.14 3.76 3.13
C VAL A 368 17.61 3.25 1.78
N ILE A 369 17.85 4.18 0.86
CA ILE A 369 18.40 3.90 -0.46
C ILE A 369 19.92 4.05 -0.36
N GLY A 370 20.67 2.96 -0.52
CA GLY A 370 22.11 2.92 -0.23
C GLY A 370 22.88 4.02 -0.95
N HIS A 371 22.69 4.12 -2.26
CA HIS A 371 23.43 5.07 -3.10
C HIS A 371 23.02 6.56 -2.90
N ASP A 372 22.10 6.85 -1.97
CA ASP A 372 21.62 8.21 -1.65
C ASP A 372 22.11 8.74 -0.33
N VAL A 373 22.67 7.88 0.53
CA VAL A 373 23.11 8.26 1.86
C VAL A 373 24.63 8.36 1.94
N SER A 374 25.21 8.67 3.10
CA SER A 374 26.67 8.57 3.29
C SER A 374 27.11 7.11 3.50
N ALA A 375 28.41 6.83 3.48
CA ALA A 375 28.93 5.51 3.88
C ALA A 375 28.57 5.18 5.33
N GLU A 376 28.60 6.18 6.20
CA GLU A 376 28.28 6.06 7.62
C GLU A 376 26.81 5.73 7.87
N VAL A 377 25.89 6.46 7.22
CA VAL A 377 24.45 6.19 7.34
C VAL A 377 24.13 4.78 6.84
N TRP A 378 24.70 4.35 5.71
CA TRP A 378 24.51 3.00 5.19
C TRP A 378 24.98 1.91 6.15
N ARG A 379 26.21 2.05 6.69
CA ARG A 379 26.76 1.14 7.69
C ARG A 379 25.82 1.01 8.87
N ARG A 380 25.46 2.15 9.47
CA ARG A 380 24.61 2.19 10.66
C ARG A 380 23.25 1.56 10.38
N THR A 381 22.61 1.89 9.26
CA THR A 381 21.32 1.28 8.88
C THR A 381 21.44 -0.24 8.79
N LEU A 382 22.49 -0.76 8.15
CA LEU A 382 22.66 -2.20 8.02
C LEU A 382 22.91 -2.87 9.37
N GLU A 383 23.79 -2.31 10.21
CA GLU A 383 24.07 -2.81 11.56
C GLU A 383 22.83 -2.77 12.46
N ASP A 384 22.09 -1.66 12.46
CA ASP A 384 20.85 -1.50 13.23
C ASP A 384 19.77 -2.50 12.75
N SER A 385 19.60 -2.68 11.43
CA SER A 385 18.67 -3.65 10.86
C SER A 385 19.00 -5.10 11.26
N LEU A 386 20.29 -5.48 11.27
CA LEU A 386 20.73 -6.82 11.66
C LEU A 386 20.59 -7.05 13.17
N ALA A 387 20.79 -6.02 13.99
CA ALA A 387 20.63 -6.09 15.45
C ALA A 387 19.18 -6.24 15.88
N LYS A 388 18.23 -5.74 15.08
CA LYS A 388 16.78 -5.86 15.31
C LYS A 388 16.21 -7.24 14.96
N PHE A 389 16.93 -8.06 14.20
CA PHE A 389 16.48 -9.41 13.85
C PHE A 389 16.48 -10.34 15.10
N PRO A 390 15.47 -11.21 15.28
CA PRO A 390 14.31 -11.43 14.41
C PRO A 390 13.10 -10.53 14.72
N GLY A 391 13.13 -9.75 15.81
CA GLY A 391 11.97 -9.02 16.33
C GLY A 391 11.40 -7.91 15.43
N GLU A 392 12.26 -7.11 14.80
CA GLU A 392 11.87 -6.05 13.84
C GLU A 392 12.66 -6.25 12.54
N SER A 393 12.33 -7.31 11.81
CA SER A 393 13.08 -7.71 10.62
C SER A 393 13.02 -6.67 9.51
N SER A 394 14.14 -6.50 8.83
CA SER A 394 14.28 -5.65 7.64
C SER A 394 14.54 -6.50 6.40
N VAL A 395 14.20 -5.97 5.23
CA VAL A 395 14.56 -6.54 3.93
C VAL A 395 15.60 -5.69 3.22
N LEU A 396 16.48 -6.35 2.47
CA LEU A 396 17.34 -5.73 1.46
C LEU A 396 16.70 -5.97 0.09
N GLN A 397 16.60 -4.96 -0.75
CA GLN A 397 15.97 -5.08 -2.07
C GLN A 397 16.81 -4.39 -3.14
N VAL A 398 16.85 -4.94 -4.36
CA VAL A 398 17.47 -4.26 -5.50
C VAL A 398 16.71 -2.97 -5.84
N PHE A 399 17.44 -1.87 -6.00
CA PHE A 399 16.85 -0.60 -6.40
C PHE A 399 16.65 -0.57 -7.93
N HIS A 400 15.41 -0.32 -8.37
CA HIS A 400 15.12 -0.06 -9.77
C HIS A 400 14.90 1.44 -10.02
N LYS A 401 15.73 2.01 -10.90
CA LYS A 401 15.67 3.42 -11.24
C LYS A 401 14.47 3.71 -12.15
N GLY A 402 13.59 4.62 -11.70
CA GLY A 402 12.48 5.11 -12.52
C GLY A 402 12.96 5.87 -13.77
N ARG A 403 12.25 5.70 -14.88
CA ARG A 403 12.48 6.45 -16.13
C ARG A 403 12.10 7.91 -15.94
N ARG A 404 12.71 8.77 -16.76
CA ARG A 404 12.39 10.20 -16.77
C ARG A 404 11.19 10.47 -17.65
N VAL A 405 10.27 11.26 -17.15
CA VAL A 405 9.12 11.79 -17.90
C VAL A 405 9.06 13.30 -17.75
N ARG A 406 8.36 13.98 -18.65
CA ARG A 406 8.02 15.40 -18.47
C ARG A 406 6.61 15.52 -17.93
N VAL A 407 6.41 16.45 -17.02
CA VAL A 407 5.10 16.77 -16.45
C VAL A 407 4.93 18.27 -16.37
N ARG A 408 3.73 18.73 -16.71
CA ARG A 408 3.30 20.12 -16.52
C ARG A 408 2.65 20.28 -15.16
N TYR A 409 2.88 21.39 -14.49
CA TYR A 409 2.25 21.67 -13.22
C TYR A 409 2.09 23.17 -12.99
N ARG A 410 1.12 23.56 -12.16
CA ARG A 410 0.96 24.95 -11.74
C ARG A 410 1.95 25.27 -10.63
N ASP A 411 2.75 26.31 -10.85
CA ASP A 411 3.65 26.85 -9.84
C ASP A 411 2.95 27.97 -9.04
N ASN A 412 2.76 27.74 -7.74
CA ASN A 412 2.04 28.66 -6.87
C ASN A 412 2.75 30.02 -6.69
N SER A 413 4.05 30.10 -6.95
CA SER A 413 4.83 31.34 -6.75
C SER A 413 4.72 32.30 -7.94
N THR A 414 4.61 31.75 -9.15
CA THR A 414 4.56 32.50 -10.40
C THR A 414 3.18 32.54 -11.03
N ASP A 415 2.23 31.76 -10.51
CA ASP A 415 0.88 31.55 -11.06
C ASP A 415 0.91 31.17 -12.55
N SER A 416 1.87 30.30 -12.91
CA SER A 416 2.11 29.87 -14.29
C SER A 416 2.26 28.37 -14.39
N ILE A 417 2.01 27.82 -15.58
CA ILE A 417 2.32 26.41 -15.87
C ILE A 417 3.80 26.27 -16.19
N LEU A 418 4.49 25.45 -15.40
CA LEU A 418 5.88 25.06 -15.60
C LEU A 418 5.99 23.59 -16.00
N GLU A 419 7.14 23.21 -16.56
CA GLU A 419 7.49 21.81 -16.83
C GLU A 419 8.64 21.36 -15.95
N MET A 420 8.63 20.09 -15.54
CA MET A 420 9.80 19.46 -14.91
C MET A 420 10.04 18.04 -15.45
N GLU A 421 11.31 17.62 -15.42
CA GLU A 421 11.64 16.19 -15.49
C GLU A 421 11.30 15.53 -14.16
N ALA A 422 10.49 14.48 -14.21
CA ALA A 422 10.03 13.73 -13.06
C ALA A 422 10.27 12.23 -13.23
N ARG A 423 10.14 11.50 -12.13
CA ARG A 423 9.98 10.04 -12.12
C ARG A 423 8.61 9.69 -11.59
N VAL A 424 8.05 8.59 -12.08
CA VAL A 424 6.67 8.21 -11.81
C VAL A 424 6.60 6.96 -10.95
N ARG A 425 5.79 7.03 -9.89
CA ARG A 425 5.24 5.89 -9.19
C ARG A 425 3.74 5.83 -9.49
N LEU A 426 3.28 4.68 -9.97
CA LEU A 426 1.87 4.38 -10.21
C LEU A 426 1.35 3.52 -9.07
N THR A 427 0.20 3.87 -8.52
CA THR A 427 -0.48 3.09 -7.49
C THR A 427 -1.88 2.74 -7.97
N PRO A 428 -2.05 1.63 -8.71
CA PRO A 428 -3.36 1.10 -9.06
C PRO A 428 -4.08 0.59 -7.80
N TYR A 429 -5.38 0.84 -7.71
CA TYR A 429 -6.22 0.31 -6.64
C TYR A 429 -7.06 -0.85 -7.17
N TYR A 430 -6.86 -2.02 -6.58
CA TYR A 430 -7.64 -3.22 -6.89
C TYR A 430 -8.61 -3.53 -5.76
N PHE A 431 -9.90 -3.52 -6.05
CA PHE A 431 -10.94 -3.90 -5.10
C PHE A 431 -11.38 -5.34 -5.34
N LEU A 432 -11.45 -6.13 -4.28
CA LEU A 432 -11.94 -7.50 -4.33
C LEU A 432 -13.47 -7.48 -4.34
N ILE A 433 -14.04 -7.75 -5.50
CA ILE A 433 -15.49 -7.77 -5.74
C ILE A 433 -15.84 -9.12 -6.36
N ASP A 434 -16.66 -9.89 -5.65
CA ASP A 434 -17.13 -11.22 -6.06
C ASP A 434 -15.99 -12.19 -6.38
N GLY A 435 -14.95 -12.16 -5.55
CA GLY A 435 -13.76 -13.01 -5.67
C GLY A 435 -12.78 -12.60 -6.77
N SER A 436 -12.99 -11.45 -7.42
CA SER A 436 -12.09 -10.92 -8.45
C SER A 436 -11.49 -9.57 -8.04
N ALA A 437 -10.20 -9.38 -8.29
CA ALA A 437 -9.53 -8.09 -8.09
C ALA A 437 -9.78 -7.19 -9.30
N ARG A 438 -10.58 -6.15 -9.14
CA ARG A 438 -10.94 -5.21 -10.21
C ARG A 438 -10.13 -3.93 -10.10
N LEU A 439 -9.54 -3.47 -11.20
CA LEU A 439 -8.87 -2.17 -11.27
C LEU A 439 -9.92 -1.05 -11.25
N THR A 440 -9.80 -0.11 -10.32
CA THR A 440 -10.84 0.94 -10.14
C THR A 440 -10.30 2.35 -10.24
N GLY A 441 -9.00 2.51 -10.36
CA GLY A 441 -8.32 3.80 -10.43
C GLY A 441 -6.81 3.64 -10.28
N ILE A 442 -6.06 4.59 -10.81
CA ILE A 442 -4.59 4.63 -10.67
C ILE A 442 -4.19 6.06 -10.33
N LEU A 443 -3.49 6.22 -9.21
CA LEU A 443 -2.85 7.49 -8.88
C LEU A 443 -1.41 7.49 -9.41
N ALA A 444 -1.04 8.54 -10.13
CA ALA A 444 0.34 8.82 -10.49
C ALA A 444 0.93 9.84 -9.50
N THR A 445 2.02 9.46 -8.86
CA THR A 445 2.88 10.36 -8.08
C THR A 445 4.14 10.67 -8.89
N LEU A 446 4.32 11.92 -9.30
CA LEU A 446 5.46 12.38 -10.07
C LEU A 446 6.34 13.29 -9.21
N CYS A 447 7.52 12.82 -8.83
CA CYS A 447 8.49 13.63 -8.08
C CYS A 447 9.59 14.16 -9.02
N PRO A 448 10.17 15.34 -8.73
CA PRO A 448 11.33 15.85 -9.47
C PRO A 448 12.43 14.79 -9.63
N HIS A 449 13.07 14.71 -10.80
CA HIS A 449 13.97 13.60 -11.16
C HIS A 449 15.22 13.42 -10.28
N ASP A 450 15.59 14.48 -9.56
CA ASP A 450 16.65 14.53 -8.55
C ASP A 450 16.20 13.86 -7.23
N LYS A 451 14.90 13.78 -6.98
CA LYS A 451 14.32 12.93 -5.94
C LYS A 451 14.33 11.47 -6.38
N LYS A 452 14.62 10.61 -5.40
CA LYS A 452 14.71 9.15 -5.61
C LYS A 452 13.72 8.36 -4.76
N LYS A 453 13.31 8.88 -3.60
CA LYS A 453 12.08 8.46 -2.92
C LYS A 453 10.89 9.15 -3.60
N ILE A 454 9.94 8.38 -4.11
CA ILE A 454 8.74 8.90 -4.77
C ILE A 454 7.55 8.65 -3.85
N HIS A 455 7.06 9.72 -3.23
CA HIS A 455 5.91 9.71 -2.32
C HIS A 455 5.21 11.07 -2.38
N GLY A 456 4.05 11.20 -1.73
CA GLY A 456 3.35 12.48 -1.65
C GLY A 456 4.17 13.50 -0.86
N MET A 457 4.63 14.55 -1.52
CA MET A 457 5.39 15.65 -0.94
C MET A 457 5.08 16.95 -1.69
N SER A 458 5.44 18.10 -1.11
CA SER A 458 5.03 19.42 -1.64
C SER A 458 5.52 19.73 -3.06
N ASP A 459 6.63 19.14 -3.48
CA ASP A 459 7.17 19.28 -4.83
C ASP A 459 6.70 18.18 -5.81
N ALA A 460 5.93 17.19 -5.34
CA ALA A 460 5.35 16.14 -6.17
C ALA A 460 4.10 16.63 -6.90
N VAL A 461 3.82 16.03 -8.06
CA VAL A 461 2.56 16.17 -8.79
C VAL A 461 1.74 14.91 -8.59
N LEU A 462 0.53 15.05 -8.04
CA LEU A 462 -0.41 13.95 -7.82
C LEU A 462 -1.61 14.13 -8.74
N ILE A 463 -1.80 13.17 -9.66
CA ILE A 463 -2.81 13.22 -10.69
C ILE A 463 -3.36 11.80 -10.97
N PRO A 464 -4.63 11.68 -11.39
CA PRO A 464 -5.17 10.38 -11.78
C PRO A 464 -4.59 9.96 -13.14
N CYS A 465 -4.65 8.66 -13.45
CA CYS A 465 -4.31 8.18 -14.78
C CYS A 465 -5.54 8.16 -15.69
N ALA A 466 -5.33 8.51 -16.95
CA ALA A 466 -6.37 8.48 -17.98
C ALA A 466 -5.86 7.79 -19.26
N LYS A 467 -6.79 7.33 -20.08
CA LYS A 467 -6.49 6.82 -21.43
C LYS A 467 -6.17 7.99 -22.35
N LYS A 468 -5.05 7.88 -23.07
CA LYS A 468 -4.64 8.84 -24.09
C LYS A 468 -5.61 8.93 -25.28
#